data_AF-A0A832H1G5-F1
#
_entry.id   AF-A0A832H1G5-F1
#
_cell.length_a   1.000
_cell.length_b   1.000
_cell.length_c   1.000
_cell.angle_alpha   90.00
_cell.angle_beta   90.00
_cell.angle_gamma   90.00
#
_symmetry.space_group_name_H-M   'P 1'
#
loop_
_entity.id
_entity.type
_entity.pdbx_description
1 polymer ?
#
loop_
_entity_poly.entity_id
_entity_poly.type
_entity_poly.pdbx_seq_one_letter_code
_entity_poly.pdbx_strand_id
1 'polypeptide(L)'
;MDEISNFLTVSDAIATAGQPTEEQFEAIRDAEYDVVINLALPTSTNALPNERETVEQLGIEYIHIPVQWEHPTLETVEEFFAVMDRYATQKIFVHCAANMRVSVFMYLYRTIRQNVEPATAQKTLHQIWTPNETWQQLIDKVVQKYLQSS
;
A
#
# COMPACT_ATOMS: atom_id res chain seq x y z
N MET A 1 14.77 -8.24 2.76
CA MET A 1 13.84 -7.09 2.66
C MET A 1 14.30 -6.10 1.59
N ASP A 2 15.55 -5.62 1.61
CA ASP A 2 16.01 -4.57 0.69
C ASP A 2 16.10 -4.96 -0.80
N GLU A 3 16.07 -6.26 -1.11
CA GLU A 3 16.03 -6.77 -2.49
C GLU A 3 14.60 -6.85 -3.07
N ILE A 4 13.57 -6.57 -2.26
CA ILE A 4 12.20 -6.48 -2.75
C ILE A 4 12.08 -5.21 -3.59
N SER A 5 11.51 -5.34 -4.79
CA SER A 5 11.37 -4.23 -5.74
C SER A 5 10.72 -3.01 -5.09
N ASN A 6 11.33 -1.83 -5.26
CA ASN A 6 10.84 -0.56 -4.71
C ASN A 6 10.48 -0.62 -3.20
N PHE A 7 11.20 -1.41 -2.41
CA PHE A 7 10.99 -1.48 -0.97
C PHE A 7 11.28 -0.15 -0.27
N LEU A 8 10.40 0.26 0.64
CA LEU A 8 10.54 1.48 1.42
C LEU A 8 9.91 1.32 2.81
N THR A 9 10.68 1.66 3.84
CA THR A 9 10.16 1.77 5.21
C THR A 9 9.51 3.13 5.41
N VAL A 10 8.22 3.14 5.78
CA VAL A 10 7.46 4.38 6.04
C VAL A 10 7.53 4.77 7.51
N SER A 11 7.60 3.76 8.39
CA SER A 11 7.81 3.88 9.84
C SER A 11 8.30 2.54 10.38
N ASP A 12 8.58 2.45 11.69
CA ASP A 12 8.94 1.19 12.35
C ASP A 12 7.87 0.10 12.20
N ALA A 13 6.60 0.49 12.04
CA ALA A 13 5.46 -0.41 11.94
C ALA A 13 4.96 -0.63 10.50
N ILE A 14 5.41 0.15 9.50
CA ILE A 14 4.84 0.11 8.15
C ILE A 14 5.95 0.13 7.11
N ALA A 15 5.94 -0.85 6.20
CA ALA A 15 6.73 -0.82 4.98
C ALA A 15 5.87 -1.02 3.73
N THR A 16 6.40 -0.55 2.61
CA THR A 16 5.76 -0.65 1.30
C THR A 16 6.71 -1.23 0.26
N ALA A 17 6.16 -1.91 -0.75
CA ALA A 17 6.97 -2.46 -1.83
C ALA A 17 6.21 -2.69 -3.15
N GLY A 18 6.97 -3.05 -4.18
CA GLY A 18 6.51 -3.83 -5.32
C GLY A 18 6.25 -5.29 -4.93
N GLN A 19 6.03 -6.13 -5.93
CA GLN A 19 5.59 -7.51 -5.72
C GLN A 19 6.70 -8.36 -5.09
N PRO A 20 6.52 -8.91 -3.87
CA PRO A 20 7.43 -9.89 -3.30
C PRO A 20 7.35 -11.22 -4.05
N THR A 21 8.46 -11.95 -4.12
CA THR A 21 8.46 -13.38 -4.49
C THR A 21 8.03 -14.24 -3.30
N GLU A 22 7.78 -15.54 -3.56
CA GLU A 22 7.45 -16.52 -2.50
C GLU A 22 8.54 -16.55 -1.40
N GLU A 23 9.82 -16.58 -1.79
CA GLU A 23 10.94 -16.59 -0.84
C GLU A 23 11.04 -15.27 -0.07
N GLN A 24 10.68 -14.14 -0.70
CA GLN A 24 10.71 -12.85 -0.04
C GLN A 24 9.60 -12.70 1.01
N PHE A 25 8.50 -13.44 0.91
CA PHE A 25 7.50 -13.50 1.99
C PHE A 25 8.05 -14.15 3.27
N GLU A 26 9.02 -15.07 3.17
CA GLU A 26 9.71 -15.58 4.37
C GLU A 26 10.51 -14.47 5.06
N ALA A 27 11.17 -13.59 4.29
CA ALA A 27 11.86 -12.44 4.85
C ALA A 27 10.88 -11.43 5.49
N ILE A 28 9.67 -11.30 4.95
CA ILE A 28 8.60 -10.47 5.53
C ILE A 28 8.14 -11.08 6.87
N ARG A 29 7.97 -12.40 6.95
CA ARG A 29 7.71 -13.12 8.22
C ARG A 29 8.82 -12.90 9.24
N ASP A 30 10.08 -13.08 8.83
CA ASP A 30 11.24 -12.98 9.73
C ASP A 30 11.47 -11.54 10.22
N ALA A 31 10.97 -10.56 9.47
CA ALA A 31 10.90 -9.17 9.89
C ALA A 31 9.67 -8.85 10.76
N GLU A 32 8.92 -9.86 11.21
CA GLU A 32 7.79 -9.78 12.15
C GLU A 32 6.64 -8.90 11.63
N TYR A 33 6.36 -8.93 10.33
CA TYR A 33 5.15 -8.32 9.79
C TYR A 33 3.94 -9.21 10.07
N ASP A 34 2.93 -8.65 10.72
CA ASP A 34 1.70 -9.35 11.11
C ASP A 34 0.69 -9.43 9.97
N VAL A 35 0.70 -8.42 9.08
CA VAL A 35 -0.32 -8.23 8.04
C VAL A 35 0.33 -7.87 6.71
N VAL A 36 -0.08 -8.55 5.65
CA VAL A 36 0.21 -8.19 4.26
C VAL A 36 -1.04 -7.66 3.59
N ILE A 37 -0.94 -6.48 2.99
CA ILE A 37 -2.01 -5.86 2.19
C ILE A 37 -1.57 -5.77 0.74
N ASN A 38 -2.23 -6.51 -0.14
CA ASN A 38 -1.96 -6.50 -1.58
C ASN A 38 -2.96 -5.59 -2.32
N LEU A 39 -2.45 -4.60 -3.06
CA LEU A 39 -3.25 -3.70 -3.90
C LEU A 39 -3.21 -4.04 -5.41
N ALA A 40 -2.43 -5.04 -5.81
CA ALA A 40 -2.32 -5.48 -7.20
C ALA A 40 -3.54 -6.30 -7.63
N LEU A 41 -3.85 -6.25 -8.92
CA LEU A 41 -4.76 -7.23 -9.53
C LEU A 41 -4.05 -8.60 -9.61
N PRO A 42 -4.77 -9.72 -9.50
CA PRO A 42 -4.21 -11.06 -9.76
C PRO A 42 -3.63 -11.23 -11.17
N THR A 43 -4.02 -10.36 -12.10
CA THR A 43 -3.51 -10.29 -13.48
C THR A 43 -2.33 -9.33 -13.65
N SER A 44 -1.86 -8.70 -12.57
CA SER A 44 -0.72 -7.79 -12.61
C SER A 44 0.56 -8.55 -12.93
N THR A 45 1.55 -7.84 -13.47
CA THR A 45 2.89 -8.39 -13.68
C THR A 45 3.44 -8.98 -12.39
N ASN A 46 3.96 -10.21 -12.48
CA ASN A 46 4.54 -10.99 -11.39
C ASN A 46 3.58 -11.37 -10.25
N ALA A 47 2.26 -11.16 -10.40
CA ALA A 47 1.29 -11.61 -9.40
C ALA A 47 1.41 -13.12 -9.16
N LEU A 48 1.47 -13.53 -7.90
CA LEU A 48 1.56 -14.94 -7.54
C LEU A 48 0.15 -15.57 -7.58
N PRO A 49 -0.02 -16.75 -8.20
CA PRO A 49 -1.34 -17.38 -8.32
C PRO A 49 -1.95 -17.77 -6.96
N ASN A 50 -1.11 -18.14 -5.99
CA ASN A 50 -1.53 -18.62 -4.67
C ASN A 50 -1.06 -17.70 -3.54
N GLU A 51 -0.88 -16.39 -3.81
CA GLU A 51 -0.25 -15.46 -2.85
C GLU A 51 -0.88 -15.49 -1.46
N ARG A 52 -2.21 -15.50 -1.39
CA ARG A 52 -2.94 -15.62 -0.12
C ARG A 52 -2.50 -16.84 0.67
N GLU A 53 -2.49 -18.01 0.03
CA GLU A 53 -2.13 -19.26 0.68
C GLU A 53 -0.68 -19.23 1.14
N THR A 54 0.25 -18.75 0.30
CA THR A 54 1.67 -18.60 0.66
C THR A 54 1.85 -17.72 1.89
N VAL A 55 1.16 -16.57 1.96
CA VAL A 55 1.26 -15.63 3.08
C VAL A 55 0.61 -16.19 4.34
N GLU A 56 -0.60 -16.75 4.23
CA GLU A 56 -1.33 -17.31 5.38
C GLU A 56 -0.60 -18.53 5.98
N GLN A 57 0.08 -19.36 5.16
CA GLN A 57 0.92 -20.47 5.63
C GLN A 57 2.12 -20.02 6.49
N LEU A 58 2.59 -18.78 6.30
CA LEU A 58 3.64 -18.17 7.11
C LEU A 58 3.11 -17.57 8.43
N GLY A 59 1.79 -17.68 8.68
CA GLY A 59 1.14 -17.13 9.87
C GLY A 59 0.85 -15.63 9.79
N ILE A 60 0.92 -15.05 8.60
CA ILE A 60 0.67 -13.62 8.35
C ILE A 60 -0.78 -13.45 7.86
N GLU A 61 -1.49 -12.46 8.40
CA GLU A 61 -2.83 -12.11 7.91
C GLU A 61 -2.74 -11.51 6.50
N TYR A 62 -3.56 -11.99 5.57
CA TYR A 62 -3.56 -11.51 4.18
C TYR A 62 -4.85 -10.77 3.80
N ILE A 63 -4.70 -9.51 3.40
CA ILE A 63 -5.79 -8.66 2.92
C ILE A 63 -5.55 -8.29 1.47
N HIS A 64 -6.56 -8.47 0.62
CA HIS A 64 -6.47 -8.15 -0.82
C HIS A 64 -7.49 -7.10 -1.19
N ILE A 65 -7.02 -5.95 -1.66
CA ILE A 65 -7.82 -4.81 -2.10
C ILE A 65 -7.42 -4.50 -3.56
N PRO A 66 -7.99 -5.21 -4.55
CA PRO A 66 -7.54 -5.10 -5.94
C PRO A 66 -7.83 -3.71 -6.53
N VAL A 67 -6.78 -2.92 -6.82
CA VAL A 67 -6.92 -1.58 -7.41
C VAL A 67 -6.57 -1.59 -8.90
N GLN A 68 -7.57 -1.27 -9.74
CA GLN A 68 -7.38 -1.10 -11.18
C GLN A 68 -6.48 0.11 -11.46
N TRP A 69 -5.48 -0.07 -12.33
CA TRP A 69 -4.48 0.98 -12.58
C TRP A 69 -5.06 2.18 -13.33
N GLU A 70 -5.88 1.90 -14.34
CA GLU A 70 -6.48 2.88 -15.23
C GLU A 70 -7.70 3.57 -14.59
N HIS A 71 -8.28 2.95 -13.57
CA HIS A 71 -9.52 3.39 -12.93
C HIS A 71 -9.46 3.26 -11.39
N PRO A 72 -8.52 3.94 -10.71
CA PRO A 72 -8.52 3.94 -9.26
C PRO A 72 -9.74 4.70 -8.72
N THR A 73 -10.31 4.21 -7.62
CA THR A 73 -11.60 4.72 -7.10
C THR A 73 -11.46 5.26 -5.68
N LEU A 74 -12.37 6.16 -5.31
CA LEU A 74 -12.49 6.61 -3.91
C LEU A 74 -12.87 5.45 -2.98
N GLU A 75 -13.72 4.52 -3.43
CA GLU A 75 -14.15 3.36 -2.66
C GLU A 75 -12.97 2.47 -2.24
N THR A 76 -12.05 2.15 -3.16
CA THR A 76 -10.84 1.37 -2.82
C THR A 76 -9.91 2.10 -1.85
N VAL A 77 -9.84 3.44 -1.92
CA VAL A 77 -9.10 4.26 -0.94
C VAL A 77 -9.75 4.20 0.44
N GLU A 78 -11.08 4.28 0.51
CA GLU A 78 -11.84 4.18 1.76
C GLU A 78 -11.72 2.80 2.40
N GLU A 79 -11.78 1.74 1.59
CA GLU A 79 -11.53 0.36 2.05
C GLU A 79 -10.11 0.22 2.59
N PHE A 80 -9.11 0.75 1.88
CA PHE A 80 -7.73 0.75 2.34
C PHE A 80 -7.57 1.47 3.68
N PHE A 81 -8.21 2.63 3.86
CA PHE A 81 -8.18 3.33 5.15
C PHE A 81 -8.77 2.47 6.26
N ALA A 82 -9.94 1.88 6.03
CA ALA A 82 -10.60 1.03 7.02
C ALA A 82 -9.72 -0.17 7.43
N VAL A 83 -9.03 -0.79 6.47
CA VAL A 83 -8.08 -1.87 6.75
C VAL A 83 -6.89 -1.35 7.54
N MET A 84 -6.23 -0.28 7.10
CA MET A 84 -5.09 0.29 7.82
C MET A 84 -5.45 0.70 9.27
N ASP A 85 -6.63 1.28 9.48
CA ASP A 85 -7.13 1.64 10.80
C ASP A 85 -7.38 0.40 11.68
N ARG A 86 -7.96 -0.67 11.11
CA ARG A 86 -8.23 -1.93 11.82
C ARG A 86 -6.95 -2.58 12.36
N TYR A 87 -5.86 -2.49 11.60
CA TYR A 87 -4.57 -3.09 11.93
C TYR A 87 -3.55 -2.08 12.49
N ALA A 88 -3.98 -0.90 12.95
CA ALA A 88 -3.09 0.20 13.32
C ALA A 88 -2.10 -0.11 14.47
N THR A 89 -2.33 -1.16 15.26
CA THR A 89 -1.43 -1.61 16.34
C THR A 89 -0.52 -2.78 15.94
N GLN A 90 -0.55 -3.19 14.68
CA GLN A 90 0.21 -4.32 14.12
C GLN A 90 1.24 -3.81 13.11
N LYS A 91 2.22 -4.64 12.79
CA LYS A 91 3.24 -4.33 11.78
C LYS A 91 2.72 -4.71 10.39
N ILE A 92 2.56 -3.71 9.51
CA ILE A 92 1.87 -3.85 8.22
C ILE A 92 2.87 -3.75 7.06
N PHE A 93 2.80 -4.72 6.15
CA PHE A 93 3.50 -4.70 4.87
C PHE A 93 2.49 -4.48 3.74
N VAL A 94 2.60 -3.37 3.01
CA VAL A 94 1.67 -3.06 1.91
C VAL A 94 2.39 -3.16 0.57
N HIS A 95 1.87 -3.93 -0.38
CA HIS A 95 2.50 -4.02 -1.70
C HIS A 95 1.51 -3.97 -2.85
N CYS A 96 2.08 -3.78 -4.04
CA CYS A 96 1.39 -4.00 -5.32
C CYS A 96 2.45 -4.45 -6.33
N ALA A 97 2.20 -4.33 -7.64
CA ALA A 97 3.19 -4.72 -8.64
C ALA A 97 4.54 -3.96 -8.53
N ALA A 98 4.52 -2.64 -8.29
CA ALA A 98 5.70 -1.78 -8.39
C ALA A 98 5.76 -0.65 -7.34
N ASN A 99 5.04 -0.78 -6.22
CA ASN A 99 4.86 0.26 -5.19
C ASN A 99 4.15 1.57 -5.64
N MET A 100 3.75 1.68 -6.91
CA MET A 100 3.13 2.92 -7.41
C MET A 100 1.72 3.17 -6.85
N ARG A 101 0.86 2.13 -6.80
CA ARG A 101 -0.49 2.22 -6.20
C ARG A 101 -0.38 2.53 -4.71
N VAL A 102 0.46 1.75 -4.03
CA VAL A 102 0.67 1.79 -2.59
C VAL A 102 1.20 3.13 -2.14
N SER A 103 2.18 3.69 -2.85
CA SER A 103 2.73 5.01 -2.50
C SER A 103 1.69 6.12 -2.54
N VAL A 104 0.75 6.10 -3.49
CA VAL A 104 -0.37 7.07 -3.53
C VAL A 104 -1.34 6.83 -2.36
N PHE A 105 -1.73 5.58 -2.13
CA PHE A 105 -2.65 5.22 -1.04
C PHE A 105 -2.07 5.56 0.34
N MET A 106 -0.78 5.31 0.54
CA MET A 106 -0.06 5.69 1.75
C MET A 106 0.10 7.20 1.91
N TYR A 107 0.33 7.95 0.82
CA TYR A 107 0.30 9.41 0.88
C TYR A 107 -1.04 9.92 1.40
N LEU A 108 -2.14 9.42 0.84
CA LEU A 108 -3.49 9.80 1.25
C LEU A 108 -3.79 9.39 2.70
N TYR A 109 -3.46 8.15 3.08
CA TYR A 109 -3.66 7.65 4.45
C TYR A 109 -2.91 8.48 5.48
N ARG A 110 -1.62 8.75 5.26
CA ARG A 110 -0.78 9.52 6.19
C ARG A 110 -1.30 10.95 6.33
N THR A 111 -1.74 11.56 5.24
CA THR A 111 -2.26 12.94 5.27
C THR A 111 -3.61 13.01 6.00
N ILE A 112 -4.54 12.10 5.70
CA ILE A 112 -5.94 12.20 6.14
C ILE A 112 -6.16 11.53 7.51
N ARG A 113 -5.54 10.37 7.76
CA ARG A 113 -5.76 9.58 8.98
C ARG A 113 -4.73 9.87 10.06
N GLN A 114 -3.48 10.12 9.65
CA GLN A 114 -2.38 10.39 10.59
C GLN A 114 -2.05 11.88 10.76
N ASN A 115 -2.75 12.77 10.05
CA ASN A 115 -2.52 14.23 10.06
C ASN A 115 -1.05 14.61 9.78
N VAL A 116 -0.35 13.81 8.97
CA VAL A 116 1.00 14.16 8.50
C VAL A 116 0.88 15.30 7.51
N GLU A 117 1.78 16.27 7.62
CA GLU A 117 1.82 17.42 6.71
C GLU A 117 1.97 16.94 5.25
N PRO A 118 1.16 17.44 4.29
CA PRO A 118 1.12 16.93 2.93
C PRO A 118 2.49 16.89 2.23
N ALA A 119 3.30 17.95 2.32
CA ALA A 119 4.62 17.98 1.68
C ALA A 119 5.57 16.92 2.26
N THR A 120 5.41 16.58 3.54
CA THR A 120 6.15 15.51 4.21
C THR A 120 5.71 14.13 3.72
N ALA A 121 4.40 13.87 3.64
CA ALA A 121 3.88 12.61 3.10
C ALA A 121 4.24 12.43 1.61
N GLN A 122 4.24 13.53 0.83
CA GLN A 122 4.53 13.54 -0.59
C GLN A 122 5.98 13.11 -0.92
N LYS A 123 6.94 13.38 -0.02
CA LYS A 123 8.34 12.93 -0.21
C LYS A 123 8.43 11.42 -0.39
N THR A 124 7.70 10.64 0.40
CA THR A 124 7.66 9.17 0.30
C THR A 124 7.05 8.71 -1.02
N LEU A 125 6.01 9.39 -1.50
CA LEU A 125 5.42 9.11 -2.81
C LEU A 125 6.41 9.38 -3.95
N HIS A 126 7.04 10.55 -3.94
CA HIS A 126 7.99 10.97 -4.98
C HIS A 126 9.31 10.19 -5.00
N GLN A 127 9.65 9.46 -3.93
CA GLN A 127 10.74 8.49 -3.97
C GLN A 127 10.44 7.30 -4.89
N ILE A 128 9.15 6.96 -5.05
CA ILE A 128 8.72 5.87 -5.93
C ILE A 128 8.46 6.40 -7.33
N TRP A 129 7.62 7.44 -7.45
CA TRP A 129 7.25 8.03 -8.73
C TRP A 129 6.50 9.36 -8.58
N THR A 130 6.38 10.09 -9.68
CA THR A 130 5.46 11.24 -9.78
C THR A 130 4.13 10.76 -10.39
N PRO A 131 3.00 10.93 -9.69
CA PRO A 131 1.69 10.54 -10.22
C PRO A 131 1.40 11.11 -11.60
N ASN A 132 0.87 10.27 -12.48
CA ASN A 132 0.32 10.73 -13.75
C ASN A 132 -1.06 11.39 -13.52
N GLU A 133 -1.67 11.88 -14.61
CA GLU A 133 -2.95 12.58 -14.55
C GLU A 133 -4.06 11.77 -13.86
N THR A 134 -4.21 10.48 -14.19
CA THR A 134 -5.22 9.60 -13.58
C THR A 134 -5.08 9.51 -12.06
N TRP A 135 -3.85 9.32 -11.58
CA TRP A 135 -3.59 9.19 -10.14
C TRP A 135 -3.61 10.53 -9.42
N GLN A 136 -3.22 11.62 -10.09
CA GLN A 136 -3.38 12.97 -9.55
C GLN A 136 -4.86 13.34 -9.38
N GLN A 137 -5.72 13.00 -10.34
CA GLN A 137 -7.17 13.22 -10.24
C GLN A 137 -7.78 12.45 -9.05
N LEU A 138 -7.32 11.22 -8.78
CA LEU A 138 -7.71 10.48 -7.57
C LEU A 138 -7.29 11.24 -6.31
N ILE A 139 -6.03 11.67 -6.24
CA ILE A 139 -5.49 12.41 -5.10
C ILE A 139 -6.33 13.65 -4.83
N ASP A 140 -6.58 14.46 -5.85
CA ASP A 140 -7.33 15.71 -5.74
C ASP A 140 -8.76 15.44 -5.25
N LYS A 141 -9.43 14.42 -5.81
CA LYS A 141 -10.78 14.03 -5.41
C LYS A 141 -10.85 13.62 -3.93
N VAL A 142 -9.88 12.84 -3.46
CA VAL A 142 -9.83 12.38 -2.07
C VAL A 142 -9.51 13.55 -1.12
N VAL A 143 -8.52 14.38 -1.47
CA VAL A 143 -8.17 15.59 -0.69
C VAL A 143 -9.34 16.56 -0.60
N GLN A 144 -10.04 16.82 -1.71
CA GLN A 144 -11.23 17.66 -1.72
C GLN A 144 -12.30 17.12 -0.76
N LYS A 145 -12.57 15.82 -0.81
CA LYS A 145 -13.56 15.17 0.08
C LYS A 145 -13.21 15.33 1.56
N TYR A 146 -11.97 15.05 1.94
CA TYR A 146 -11.60 14.92 3.37
C TYR A 146 -11.04 16.19 4.01
N LEU A 147 -10.41 17.08 3.25
CA LEU A 147 -9.70 18.24 3.79
C LEU A 147 -10.32 19.58 3.39
N GLN A 148 -11.22 19.61 2.41
CA GLN A 148 -11.86 20.84 1.93
C GLN A 148 -13.38 20.86 2.13
N SER A 149 -13.96 19.80 2.70
CA SER A 149 -15.35 19.78 3.16
C SER A 149 -15.44 20.46 4.52
N SER A 150 -15.47 21.80 4.53
CA SER A 150 -15.81 22.66 5.68
C SER A 150 -16.90 23.64 5.27
#